data_AF-A0A410TQY8-F1
#
_entry.id   AF-A0A410TQY8-F1
#
_cell.length_a   1.000
_cell.length_b   1.000
_cell.length_c   1.000
_cell.angle_alpha   90.00
_cell.angle_beta   90.00
_cell.angle_gamma   90.00
#
_symmetry.space_group_name_H-M   'P 1'
#
loop_
_entity.id
_entity.type
_entity.pdbx_description
1 polymer ?
#
loop_
_entity_poly.entity_id
_entity_poly.type
_entity_poly.pdbx_seq_one_letter_code
_entity_poly.pdbx_strand_id
1 'polypeptide(L)'
;MTDDDPRTVDANAGDADGDTGDDGGTAVRRDRFSGGPAREFLSSLAADEAIFAADLAVDRAHVVMLAERGIVDDAVAGEVLAALDGVEAAGHGDLPDGEDVHEAIETAVIDRVGPDGGKMHTARSRNDEVATCIRYRLRGDLLDAVEATLAFREALVDVADEHAETVMPGYTHLQPAQPTTVGHYLLSYEGAVARDTDRLLDAYDRTNRSPLGAAAFAGTPFDVDRDRTAALLGFDGTVRNSTDAVSTRDFLAESASALATLATTLSGLAEDLIVFSNRGVIGLSDAYASTSSIMPQKKNPDTLELTRGVAGDAIGEATGTLSLLKGLPRAYNRDLQRAHASVFETAGDVREATEVAAGAVATADWDEDALAAAAGEGFSTATGVADLLAAGGLPFRTAHEIVASAAPEVADGDDPAAAAAKVDEAARTVLGESLFERVSRDEVERVLDPAASVASRDSAGGPAPAAVAEELTAATDALDADATALDERYESLAAAADALDAEVATYE
;
A
#
# COMPACT_ATOMS: atom_id res chain seq x y z
N MET A 1 -42.11 66.17 -41.56
CA MET A 1 -41.86 66.17 -40.10
C MET A 1 -40.64 65.27 -39.91
N THR A 2 -39.43 65.79 -39.78
CA THR A 2 -38.87 66.56 -38.62
C THR A 2 -38.75 65.67 -37.38
N ASP A 3 -37.63 65.52 -36.65
CA ASP A 3 -36.19 65.84 -36.82
C ASP A 3 -35.40 64.71 -36.08
N ASP A 4 -34.07 64.50 -36.16
CA ASP A 4 -32.97 65.20 -36.82
C ASP A 4 -31.80 64.22 -37.19
N ASP A 5 -30.66 64.78 -37.59
CA ASP A 5 -29.42 64.25 -38.18
C ASP A 5 -28.27 64.04 -37.11
N PRO A 6 -26.93 64.09 -37.36
CA PRO A 6 -26.06 62.91 -37.22
C PRO A 6 -24.71 63.16 -36.49
N ARG A 7 -23.74 62.26 -36.67
CA ARG A 7 -22.32 62.51 -37.09
C ARG A 7 -21.50 61.21 -37.00
N THR A 8 -21.13 60.57 -38.11
CA THR A 8 -19.92 60.79 -38.95
C THR A 8 -18.59 60.58 -38.20
N VAL A 9 -17.94 59.44 -38.43
CA VAL A 9 -16.75 59.27 -39.30
C VAL A 9 -15.44 59.69 -38.61
N ASP A 10 -14.56 58.72 -38.38
CA ASP A 10 -13.21 58.82 -38.94
C ASP A 10 -12.74 57.44 -39.43
N ALA A 11 -11.98 57.44 -40.52
CA ALA A 11 -11.41 56.26 -41.14
C ALA A 11 -10.01 56.63 -41.63
N ASN A 12 -8.98 55.93 -41.18
CA ASN A 12 -7.64 56.09 -41.71
C ASN A 12 -6.93 54.75 -41.88
N ALA A 13 -6.01 54.72 -42.85
CA ALA A 13 -5.42 53.51 -43.41
C ALA A 13 -4.07 53.13 -42.76
N GLY A 14 -3.58 51.94 -43.12
CA GLY A 14 -2.30 51.38 -42.65
C GLY A 14 -2.53 50.34 -41.53
N ASP A 15 -1.90 49.17 -41.53
CA ASP A 15 -0.91 48.63 -42.46
C ASP A 15 -1.18 47.17 -42.81
N ALA A 16 -0.63 46.75 -43.95
CA ALA A 16 -0.56 45.35 -44.34
C ALA A 16 0.82 44.82 -43.91
N ASP A 17 0.89 44.22 -42.72
CA ASP A 17 2.01 43.36 -42.34
C ASP A 17 1.54 41.90 -42.34
N GLY A 18 2.29 41.08 -43.08
CA GLY A 18 2.08 39.65 -43.10
C GLY A 18 2.68 39.05 -41.83
N ASP A 19 1.83 38.82 -40.83
CA ASP A 19 2.21 38.03 -39.66
C ASP A 19 2.30 36.56 -40.09
N THR A 20 3.48 36.14 -40.53
CA THR A 20 3.88 34.73 -40.51
C THR A 20 4.19 34.37 -39.06
N GLY A 21 3.14 34.38 -38.24
CA GLY A 21 3.16 33.80 -36.91
C GLY A 21 3.44 32.31 -37.07
N ASP A 22 4.56 31.88 -36.48
CA ASP A 22 4.92 30.48 -36.38
C ASP A 22 3.84 29.77 -35.55
N ASP A 23 2.98 29.03 -36.22
CA ASP A 23 1.81 28.42 -35.62
C ASP A 23 2.27 27.17 -34.85
N GLY A 24 2.75 27.39 -33.62
CA GLY A 24 3.12 26.39 -32.61
C GLY A 24 1.96 25.52 -32.14
N GLY A 25 1.02 25.22 -33.04
CA GLY A 25 -0.09 24.32 -32.86
C GLY A 25 0.40 22.88 -32.93
N THR A 26 0.31 22.21 -31.78
CA THR A 26 0.58 20.78 -31.58
C THR A 26 -0.06 19.92 -32.67
N ALA A 27 0.58 18.80 -33.01
CA ALA A 27 0.25 18.02 -34.21
C ALA A 27 -1.19 17.50 -34.24
N VAL A 28 -1.86 17.37 -33.10
CA VAL A 28 -3.04 16.51 -32.93
C VAL A 28 -4.38 17.28 -33.03
N ARG A 29 -4.45 18.58 -32.66
CA ARG A 29 -5.74 19.33 -32.55
C ARG A 29 -5.73 20.83 -32.94
N ARG A 30 -5.02 21.20 -34.02
CA ARG A 30 -4.84 22.61 -34.45
C ARG A 30 -6.11 23.51 -34.48
N ASP A 31 -7.30 22.99 -34.78
CA ASP A 31 -8.53 23.79 -34.96
C ASP A 31 -9.48 23.90 -33.75
N ARG A 32 -9.20 23.28 -32.58
CA ARG A 32 -10.13 23.31 -31.42
C ARG A 32 -9.39 23.45 -30.10
N PHE A 33 -9.87 24.34 -29.23
CA PHE A 33 -9.22 24.76 -27.97
C PHE A 33 -7.86 25.44 -28.17
N SER A 34 -7.83 26.48 -29.01
CA SER A 34 -6.68 27.35 -29.30
C SER A 34 -6.26 28.28 -28.14
N GLY A 35 -6.47 27.86 -26.88
CA GLY A 35 -6.01 28.55 -25.68
C GLY A 35 -7.08 28.76 -24.60
N GLY A 36 -6.64 29.35 -23.48
CA GLY A 36 -7.48 29.74 -22.33
C GLY A 36 -7.86 28.58 -21.39
N PRO A 37 -8.68 28.85 -20.35
CA PRO A 37 -8.88 27.96 -19.21
C PRO A 37 -9.41 26.56 -19.53
N ALA A 38 -10.05 26.38 -20.70
CA ALA A 38 -10.51 25.07 -21.15
C ALA A 38 -9.36 24.17 -21.65
N ARG A 39 -8.29 24.74 -22.23
CA ARG A 39 -7.08 23.99 -22.61
C ARG A 39 -6.29 23.59 -21.36
N GLU A 40 -6.11 24.55 -20.45
CA GLU A 40 -5.47 24.33 -19.14
C GLU A 40 -6.19 23.22 -18.33
N PHE A 41 -7.53 23.25 -18.25
CA PHE A 41 -8.31 22.25 -17.52
C PHE A 41 -8.35 20.85 -18.17
N LEU A 42 -8.02 20.74 -19.47
CA LEU A 42 -7.93 19.46 -20.17
C LEU A 42 -6.54 18.82 -20.04
N SER A 43 -5.51 19.61 -19.75
CA SER A 43 -4.13 19.12 -19.71
C SER A 43 -3.88 18.24 -18.50
N SER A 44 -3.15 17.14 -18.70
CA SER A 44 -2.56 16.33 -17.62
C SER A 44 -1.05 16.29 -17.63
N LEU A 45 -0.37 17.00 -18.55
CA LEU A 45 1.09 16.91 -18.75
C LEU A 45 1.92 16.95 -17.45
N ALA A 46 1.53 17.76 -16.45
CA ALA A 46 2.18 17.83 -15.14
C ALA A 46 1.88 16.63 -14.22
N ALA A 47 0.67 16.06 -14.26
CA ALA A 47 0.33 14.83 -13.52
C ALA A 47 0.89 13.58 -14.21
N ASP A 48 1.01 13.61 -15.53
CA ASP A 48 1.52 12.53 -16.37
C ASP A 48 3.07 12.39 -16.27
N GLU A 49 3.77 13.27 -15.54
CA GLU A 49 5.19 13.09 -15.18
C GLU A 49 5.42 11.72 -14.52
N ALA A 50 4.47 11.28 -13.68
CA ALA A 50 4.49 9.98 -13.01
C ALA A 50 4.45 8.77 -13.97
N ILE A 51 4.05 8.94 -15.23
CA ILE A 51 4.02 7.88 -16.25
C ILE A 51 5.01 8.10 -17.41
N PHE A 52 5.81 9.18 -17.40
CA PHE A 52 6.75 9.51 -18.48
C PHE A 52 7.70 8.36 -18.87
N ALA A 53 8.37 7.75 -17.89
CA ALA A 53 9.28 6.62 -18.13
C ALA A 53 8.54 5.36 -18.62
N ALA A 54 7.31 5.15 -18.15
CA ALA A 54 6.47 4.05 -18.61
C ALA A 54 6.02 4.26 -20.07
N ASP A 55 5.77 5.50 -20.48
CA ASP A 55 5.39 5.86 -21.84
C ASP A 55 6.51 5.61 -22.84
N LEU A 56 7.74 6.03 -22.49
CA LEU A 56 8.94 5.75 -23.29
C LEU A 56 9.19 4.25 -23.49
N ALA A 57 9.01 3.43 -22.43
CA ALA A 57 9.11 1.97 -22.54
C ALA A 57 8.02 1.39 -23.46
N VAL A 58 6.76 1.84 -23.30
CA VAL A 58 5.61 1.46 -24.15
C VAL A 58 5.82 1.85 -25.60
N ASP A 59 6.42 3.02 -25.85
CA ASP A 59 6.80 3.50 -27.17
C ASP A 59 7.85 2.61 -27.84
N ARG A 60 8.97 2.34 -27.16
CA ARG A 60 10.02 1.47 -27.68
C ARG A 60 9.48 0.08 -28.03
N ALA A 61 8.76 -0.55 -27.10
CA ALA A 61 8.20 -1.89 -27.32
C ALA A 61 7.18 -1.93 -28.46
N HIS A 62 6.37 -0.88 -28.62
CA HIS A 62 5.41 -0.77 -29.72
C HIS A 62 6.10 -0.55 -31.07
N VAL A 63 7.12 0.32 -31.15
CA VAL A 63 7.90 0.58 -32.37
C VAL A 63 8.66 -0.66 -32.84
N VAL A 64 9.31 -1.38 -31.92
CA VAL A 64 9.94 -2.69 -32.19
C VAL A 64 8.93 -3.67 -32.79
N MET A 65 7.74 -3.81 -32.18
CA MET A 65 6.68 -4.67 -32.73
C MET A 65 6.18 -4.20 -34.11
N LEU A 66 6.04 -2.89 -34.36
CA LEU A 66 5.65 -2.39 -35.67
C LEU A 66 6.68 -2.75 -36.76
N ALA A 67 7.98 -2.72 -36.43
CA ALA A 67 9.05 -3.11 -37.34
C ALA A 67 9.08 -4.63 -37.59
N GLU A 68 9.04 -5.44 -36.54
CA GLU A 68 8.98 -6.92 -36.64
C GLU A 68 7.80 -7.43 -37.49
N ARG A 69 6.68 -6.69 -37.48
CA ARG A 69 5.48 -7.01 -38.26
C ARG A 69 5.46 -6.36 -39.65
N GLY A 70 6.53 -5.64 -40.04
CA GLY A 70 6.67 -4.97 -41.33
C GLY A 70 5.65 -3.86 -41.56
N ILE A 71 5.15 -3.24 -40.48
CA ILE A 71 4.20 -2.11 -40.51
C ILE A 71 4.96 -0.78 -40.66
N VAL A 72 6.18 -0.72 -40.10
CA VAL A 72 7.14 0.37 -40.24
C VAL A 72 8.45 -0.22 -40.77
N ASP A 73 9.16 0.49 -41.66
CA ASP A 73 10.47 0.05 -42.17
C ASP A 73 11.54 0.16 -41.07
N ASP A 74 12.44 -0.83 -40.95
CA ASP A 74 13.49 -0.90 -39.91
C ASP A 74 14.29 0.40 -39.73
N ALA A 75 14.63 1.08 -40.83
CA ALA A 75 15.37 2.35 -40.79
C ALA A 75 14.58 3.49 -40.13
N VAL A 76 13.25 3.54 -40.34
CA VAL A 76 12.37 4.53 -39.69
C VAL A 76 12.15 4.17 -38.22
N ALA A 77 12.10 2.86 -37.90
CA ALA A 77 12.05 2.41 -36.51
C ALA A 77 13.31 2.85 -35.74
N GLY A 78 14.50 2.66 -36.31
CA GLY A 78 15.76 3.14 -35.72
C GLY A 78 15.81 4.65 -35.51
N GLU A 79 15.37 5.44 -36.50
CA GLU A 79 15.27 6.91 -36.36
C GLU A 79 14.30 7.33 -35.22
N VAL A 80 13.18 6.63 -35.06
CA VAL A 80 12.23 6.86 -33.95
C VAL A 80 12.78 6.45 -32.60
N LEU A 81 13.43 5.27 -32.50
CA LEU A 81 14.01 4.76 -31.26
C LEU A 81 15.13 5.69 -30.75
N ALA A 82 16.05 6.08 -31.61
CA ALA A 82 17.10 7.05 -31.26
C ALA A 82 16.52 8.44 -30.88
N ALA A 83 15.38 8.83 -31.45
CA ALA A 83 14.69 10.05 -31.05
C ALA A 83 14.04 9.95 -29.66
N LEU A 84 13.53 8.78 -29.27
CA LEU A 84 13.00 8.48 -27.93
C LEU A 84 14.10 8.49 -26.87
N ASP A 85 15.29 7.94 -27.17
CA ASP A 85 16.45 8.01 -26.27
C ASP A 85 16.87 9.47 -26.02
N GLY A 86 16.78 10.32 -27.05
CA GLY A 86 16.96 11.76 -26.91
C GLY A 86 15.82 12.48 -26.17
N VAL A 87 14.63 11.88 -26.00
CA VAL A 87 13.57 12.41 -25.13
C VAL A 87 13.90 12.05 -23.69
N GLU A 88 14.23 10.78 -23.43
CA GLU A 88 14.58 10.29 -22.10
C GLU A 88 15.78 11.02 -21.50
N ALA A 89 16.85 11.21 -22.29
CA ALA A 89 18.05 11.91 -21.85
C ALA A 89 17.86 13.41 -21.57
N ALA A 90 16.81 14.02 -22.12
CA ALA A 90 16.40 15.40 -21.82
C ALA A 90 15.45 15.46 -20.61
N GLY A 91 14.62 14.43 -20.43
CA GLY A 91 13.66 14.30 -19.35
C GLY A 91 12.35 15.05 -19.60
N HIS A 92 11.36 14.80 -18.73
CA HIS A 92 10.00 15.35 -18.84
C HIS A 92 9.97 16.89 -18.92
N GLY A 93 10.84 17.57 -18.17
CA GLY A 93 10.88 19.04 -18.13
C GLY A 93 11.35 19.73 -19.41
N ASP A 94 11.96 19.00 -20.35
CA ASP A 94 12.38 19.50 -21.68
C ASP A 94 11.37 19.15 -22.80
N LEU A 95 10.21 18.55 -22.45
CA LEU A 95 9.15 18.27 -23.41
C LEU A 95 8.47 19.55 -23.95
N PRO A 96 7.99 19.54 -25.21
CA PRO A 96 7.19 20.62 -25.75
C PRO A 96 5.80 20.69 -25.10
N ASP A 97 5.16 21.86 -25.16
CA ASP A 97 3.79 22.06 -24.66
C ASP A 97 2.80 21.08 -25.32
N GLY A 98 2.01 20.34 -24.51
CA GLY A 98 1.06 19.32 -24.97
C GLY A 98 -0.22 19.24 -24.13
N GLU A 99 -1.23 18.53 -24.62
CA GLU A 99 -2.42 18.15 -23.83
C GLU A 99 -2.05 17.12 -22.75
N ASP A 100 -1.27 16.12 -23.11
CA ASP A 100 -0.79 15.01 -22.27
C ASP A 100 0.67 14.67 -22.61
N VAL A 101 1.30 13.81 -21.80
CA VAL A 101 2.68 13.38 -22.04
C VAL A 101 2.85 12.68 -23.40
N HIS A 102 1.84 11.93 -23.84
CA HIS A 102 1.84 11.19 -25.11
C HIS A 102 1.94 12.13 -26.33
N GLU A 103 1.14 13.21 -26.37
CA GLU A 103 1.25 14.25 -27.41
C GLU A 103 2.60 14.96 -27.37
N ALA A 104 3.15 15.22 -26.17
CA ALA A 104 4.42 15.91 -26.02
C ALA A 104 5.62 15.07 -26.50
N ILE A 105 5.64 13.77 -26.16
CA ILE A 105 6.65 12.81 -26.67
C ILE A 105 6.53 12.64 -28.19
N GLU A 106 5.32 12.39 -28.73
CA GLU A 106 5.12 12.26 -30.19
C GLU A 106 5.56 13.53 -30.93
N THR A 107 5.29 14.72 -30.38
CA THR A 107 5.76 16.00 -30.95
C THR A 107 7.29 16.09 -30.93
N ALA A 108 7.94 15.78 -29.81
CA ALA A 108 9.40 15.80 -29.70
C ALA A 108 10.10 14.80 -30.65
N VAL A 109 9.48 13.64 -30.90
CA VAL A 109 9.95 12.66 -31.90
C VAL A 109 9.77 13.18 -33.32
N ILE A 110 8.59 13.73 -33.66
CA ILE A 110 8.31 14.32 -34.99
C ILE A 110 9.22 15.50 -35.30
N ASP A 111 9.56 16.34 -34.32
CA ASP A 111 10.47 17.48 -34.53
C ASP A 111 11.92 17.04 -34.84
N ARG A 112 12.30 15.82 -34.45
CA ARG A 112 13.64 15.24 -34.69
C ARG A 112 13.71 14.39 -35.95
N VAL A 113 12.71 13.52 -36.17
CA VAL A 113 12.64 12.57 -37.30
C VAL A 113 11.94 13.17 -38.53
N GLY A 114 11.09 14.18 -38.33
CA GLY A 114 10.17 14.69 -39.34
C GLY A 114 8.85 13.88 -39.40
N PRO A 115 8.08 14.01 -40.49
CA PRO A 115 6.73 13.43 -40.59
C PRO A 115 6.66 11.91 -40.45
N ASP A 116 7.76 11.20 -40.72
CA ASP A 116 7.85 9.76 -40.55
C ASP A 116 7.90 9.34 -39.07
N GLY A 117 8.29 10.24 -38.14
CA GLY A 117 8.26 9.97 -36.70
C GLY A 117 6.87 9.61 -36.18
N GLY A 118 5.83 10.26 -36.72
CA GLY A 118 4.42 9.98 -36.38
C GLY A 118 3.94 8.57 -36.79
N LYS A 119 4.76 7.79 -37.52
CA LYS A 119 4.48 6.36 -37.74
C LYS A 119 4.50 5.55 -36.44
N MET A 120 5.16 6.03 -35.38
CA MET A 120 5.14 5.39 -34.05
C MET A 120 3.71 5.16 -33.54
N HIS A 121 2.77 6.08 -33.84
CA HIS A 121 1.38 5.96 -33.40
C HIS A 121 0.52 5.04 -34.30
N THR A 122 1.12 4.37 -35.29
CA THR A 122 0.40 3.43 -36.16
C THR A 122 -0.17 2.28 -35.33
N ALA A 123 -1.42 1.90 -35.61
CA ALA A 123 -2.14 0.82 -34.94
C ALA A 123 -2.40 0.98 -33.43
N ARG A 124 -2.08 2.15 -32.83
CA ARG A 124 -2.27 2.48 -31.41
C ARG A 124 -3.29 3.61 -31.21
N SER A 125 -3.65 3.89 -29.96
CA SER A 125 -4.37 5.09 -29.54
C SER A 125 -3.91 5.52 -28.15
N ARG A 126 -4.05 6.81 -27.81
CA ARG A 126 -3.92 7.31 -26.43
C ARG A 126 -4.70 6.47 -25.40
N ASN A 127 -5.82 5.88 -25.81
CA ASN A 127 -6.70 5.12 -24.93
C ASN A 127 -6.08 3.81 -24.40
N ASP A 128 -5.34 3.06 -25.24
CA ASP A 128 -4.67 1.82 -24.84
C ASP A 128 -3.21 2.01 -24.43
N GLU A 129 -2.55 3.02 -25.00
CA GLU A 129 -1.28 3.60 -24.56
C GLU A 129 -1.34 4.00 -23.07
N VAL A 130 -2.15 5.01 -22.69
CA VAL A 130 -2.27 5.46 -21.28
C VAL A 130 -2.68 4.35 -20.31
N ALA A 131 -3.53 3.42 -20.77
CA ALA A 131 -3.94 2.28 -19.96
C ALA A 131 -2.79 1.30 -19.70
N THR A 132 -1.84 1.20 -20.64
CA THR A 132 -0.60 0.40 -20.51
C THR A 132 0.37 1.11 -19.58
N CYS A 133 0.62 2.40 -19.78
CA CYS A 133 1.58 3.19 -18.99
C CYS A 133 1.18 3.23 -17.50
N ILE A 134 -0.11 3.42 -17.20
CA ILE A 134 -0.62 3.37 -15.81
C ILE A 134 -0.37 1.99 -15.17
N ARG A 135 -0.59 0.88 -15.89
CA ARG A 135 -0.37 -0.48 -15.37
C ARG A 135 1.11 -0.81 -15.21
N TYR A 136 1.93 -0.38 -16.16
CA TYR A 136 3.38 -0.54 -16.14
C TYR A 136 4.01 0.21 -14.97
N ARG A 137 3.50 1.42 -14.66
CA ARG A 137 3.91 2.22 -13.49
C ARG A 137 3.45 1.61 -12.17
N LEU A 138 2.14 1.32 -12.05
CA LEU A 138 1.52 0.86 -10.80
C LEU A 138 2.07 -0.49 -10.31
N ARG A 139 2.38 -1.42 -11.22
CA ARG A 139 2.90 -2.72 -10.81
C ARG A 139 4.23 -2.60 -10.07
N GLY A 140 5.04 -1.57 -10.37
CA GLY A 140 6.24 -1.23 -9.61
C GLY A 140 5.88 -0.79 -8.20
N ASP A 141 4.99 0.21 -8.06
CA ASP A 141 4.52 0.67 -6.74
C ASP A 141 3.95 -0.47 -5.86
N LEU A 142 3.29 -1.46 -6.48
CA LEU A 142 2.79 -2.63 -5.78
C LEU A 142 3.92 -3.57 -5.31
N LEU A 143 4.99 -3.75 -6.09
CA LEU A 143 6.14 -4.55 -5.65
C LEU A 143 6.96 -3.82 -4.59
N ASP A 144 7.19 -2.51 -4.73
CA ASP A 144 7.87 -1.70 -3.72
C ASP A 144 7.07 -1.69 -2.39
N ALA A 145 5.73 -1.68 -2.45
CA ALA A 145 4.87 -1.83 -1.27
C ALA A 145 4.95 -3.25 -0.67
N VAL A 146 5.03 -4.29 -1.50
CA VAL A 146 5.27 -5.68 -1.03
C VAL A 146 6.63 -5.77 -0.32
N GLU A 147 7.71 -5.25 -0.91
CA GLU A 147 9.05 -5.22 -0.31
C GLU A 147 9.03 -4.57 1.08
N ALA A 148 8.38 -3.41 1.21
CA ALA A 148 8.21 -2.75 2.50
C ALA A 148 7.39 -3.61 3.50
N THR A 149 6.34 -4.33 3.05
CA THR A 149 5.61 -5.24 3.95
C THR A 149 6.43 -6.46 4.37
N LEU A 150 7.31 -6.99 3.52
CA LEU A 150 8.19 -8.11 3.88
C LEU A 150 9.23 -7.67 4.91
N ALA A 151 9.89 -6.53 4.69
CA ALA A 151 10.82 -5.95 5.68
C ALA A 151 10.12 -5.61 7.01
N PHE A 152 8.85 -5.22 6.98
CA PHE A 152 8.05 -5.03 8.19
C PHE A 152 7.70 -6.35 8.88
N ARG A 153 7.37 -7.40 8.13
CA ARG A 153 7.13 -8.75 8.69
C ARG A 153 8.39 -9.35 9.29
N GLU A 154 9.55 -9.18 8.65
CA GLU A 154 10.87 -9.54 9.20
C GLU A 154 11.08 -8.85 10.57
N ALA A 155 10.90 -7.53 10.64
CA ALA A 155 10.99 -6.78 11.89
C ALA A 155 9.98 -7.23 12.97
N LEU A 156 8.77 -7.65 12.59
CA LEU A 156 7.78 -8.20 13.52
C LEU A 156 8.19 -9.59 14.03
N VAL A 157 8.73 -10.47 13.17
CA VAL A 157 9.19 -11.82 13.52
C VAL A 157 10.43 -11.76 14.41
N ASP A 158 11.44 -10.96 14.06
CA ASP A 158 12.68 -10.82 14.83
C ASP A 158 12.43 -10.35 16.26
N VAL A 159 11.65 -9.27 16.42
CA VAL A 159 11.30 -8.72 17.75
C VAL A 159 10.34 -9.67 18.48
N ALA A 160 9.54 -10.47 17.77
CA ALA A 160 8.69 -11.48 18.38
C ALA A 160 9.47 -12.71 18.89
N ASP A 161 10.58 -13.10 18.25
CA ASP A 161 11.47 -14.15 18.74
C ASP A 161 12.28 -13.66 19.96
N GLU A 162 12.86 -12.45 19.87
CA GLU A 162 13.58 -11.82 21.00
C GLU A 162 12.68 -11.72 22.25
N HIS A 163 11.43 -11.32 22.07
CA HIS A 163 10.46 -11.15 23.16
C HIS A 163 9.40 -12.26 23.24
N ALA A 164 9.71 -13.48 22.78
CA ALA A 164 8.79 -14.61 22.75
C ALA A 164 8.22 -14.96 24.15
N GLU A 165 9.05 -14.84 25.19
CA GLU A 165 8.70 -15.09 26.60
C GLU A 165 8.43 -13.81 27.43
N THR A 166 8.64 -12.60 26.87
CA THR A 166 8.45 -11.33 27.60
C THR A 166 6.97 -11.11 27.91
N VAL A 167 6.59 -11.27 29.18
CA VAL A 167 5.20 -11.19 29.64
C VAL A 167 4.68 -9.74 29.58
N MET A 168 3.49 -9.56 28.99
CA MET A 168 2.79 -8.27 28.92
C MET A 168 1.29 -8.42 29.24
N PRO A 169 0.60 -7.33 29.63
CA PRO A 169 -0.86 -7.31 29.72
C PRO A 169 -1.52 -7.41 28.34
N GLY A 170 -2.37 -8.41 28.14
CA GLY A 170 -3.31 -8.45 27.02
C GLY A 170 -4.55 -7.61 27.32
N TYR A 171 -5.03 -6.85 26.34
CA TYR A 171 -6.12 -5.88 26.52
C TYR A 171 -7.39 -6.28 25.77
N THR A 172 -8.56 -5.99 26.38
CA THR A 172 -9.83 -5.88 25.65
C THR A 172 -10.55 -4.60 26.11
N HIS A 173 -11.12 -3.84 25.19
CA HIS A 173 -11.71 -2.52 25.49
C HIS A 173 -10.73 -1.56 26.24
N LEU A 174 -9.42 -1.65 25.95
CA LEU A 174 -8.34 -0.94 26.66
C LEU A 174 -8.22 -1.25 28.17
N GLN A 175 -8.94 -2.26 28.67
CA GLN A 175 -8.84 -2.79 30.03
C GLN A 175 -7.93 -4.02 30.05
N PRO A 176 -7.08 -4.20 31.09
CA PRO A 176 -6.36 -5.45 31.30
C PRO A 176 -7.34 -6.63 31.30
N ALA A 177 -7.06 -7.63 30.47
CA ALA A 177 -7.88 -8.82 30.36
C ALA A 177 -7.16 -10.03 30.94
N GLN A 178 -6.02 -10.40 30.34
CA GLN A 178 -5.29 -11.64 30.64
C GLN A 178 -3.81 -11.45 30.25
N PRO A 179 -2.84 -12.07 30.96
CA PRO A 179 -1.44 -12.06 30.53
C PRO A 179 -1.23 -12.72 29.16
N THR A 180 -0.29 -12.18 28.39
CA THR A 180 0.21 -12.66 27.09
C THR A 180 1.72 -12.40 27.02
N THR A 181 2.39 -12.70 25.90
CA THR A 181 3.76 -12.19 25.63
C THR A 181 3.76 -11.14 24.53
N VAL A 182 4.84 -10.33 24.49
CA VAL A 182 5.12 -9.38 23.40
C VAL A 182 5.24 -10.11 22.06
N GLY A 183 5.93 -11.26 22.01
CA GLY A 183 6.00 -12.08 20.81
C GLY A 183 4.62 -12.51 20.29
N HIS A 184 3.75 -13.01 21.15
CA HIS A 184 2.37 -13.35 20.77
C HIS A 184 1.56 -12.12 20.30
N TYR A 185 1.79 -10.94 20.88
CA TYR A 185 1.17 -9.70 20.43
C TYR A 185 1.67 -9.27 19.04
N LEU A 186 2.98 -9.29 18.78
CA LEU A 186 3.57 -8.88 17.50
C LEU A 186 3.21 -9.87 16.37
N LEU A 187 3.17 -11.17 16.64
CA LEU A 187 2.67 -12.18 15.69
C LEU A 187 1.21 -11.96 15.29
N SER A 188 0.39 -11.34 16.15
CA SER A 188 -0.99 -10.99 15.77
C SER A 188 -1.05 -9.89 14.69
N TYR A 189 -0.04 -9.01 14.66
CA TYR A 189 0.16 -8.03 13.59
C TYR A 189 0.87 -8.67 12.37
N GLU A 190 1.87 -9.52 12.56
CA GLU A 190 2.53 -10.27 11.47
C GLU A 190 1.49 -10.99 10.62
N GLY A 191 0.61 -11.79 11.24
CA GLY A 191 -0.41 -12.54 10.52
C GLY A 191 -1.47 -11.65 9.87
N ALA A 192 -1.59 -10.38 10.27
CA ALA A 192 -2.41 -9.39 9.57
C ALA A 192 -1.69 -8.84 8.33
N VAL A 193 -0.42 -8.45 8.48
CA VAL A 193 0.42 -7.94 7.39
C VAL A 193 0.67 -9.02 6.34
N ALA A 194 0.85 -10.29 6.71
CA ALA A 194 0.95 -11.42 5.78
C ALA A 194 -0.24 -11.49 4.82
N ARG A 195 -1.47 -11.36 5.35
CA ARG A 195 -2.68 -11.31 4.51
C ARG A 195 -2.78 -10.02 3.69
N ASP A 196 -2.12 -8.94 4.10
CA ASP A 196 -2.07 -7.70 3.32
C ASP A 196 -1.01 -7.77 2.21
N THR A 197 0.12 -8.46 2.45
CA THR A 197 1.10 -8.90 1.43
C THR A 197 0.43 -9.76 0.36
N ASP A 198 -0.34 -10.79 0.75
CA ASP A 198 -1.18 -11.59 -0.16
C ASP A 198 -1.98 -10.69 -1.10
N ARG A 199 -2.73 -9.72 -0.55
CA ARG A 199 -3.62 -8.82 -1.33
C ARG A 199 -2.85 -7.94 -2.31
N LEU A 200 -1.64 -7.49 -1.98
CA LEU A 200 -0.82 -6.67 -2.87
C LEU A 200 -0.26 -7.49 -4.03
N LEU A 201 0.25 -8.70 -3.77
CA LEU A 201 0.67 -9.66 -4.81
C LEU A 201 -0.50 -10.05 -5.72
N ASP A 202 -1.67 -10.27 -5.13
CA ASP A 202 -2.89 -10.61 -5.84
C ASP A 202 -3.36 -9.45 -6.76
N ALA A 203 -3.29 -8.19 -6.27
CA ALA A 203 -3.53 -6.98 -7.05
C ALA A 203 -2.48 -6.76 -8.16
N TYR A 204 -1.22 -7.12 -7.93
CA TYR A 204 -0.15 -7.10 -8.94
C TYR A 204 -0.50 -8.02 -10.12
N ASP A 205 -0.91 -9.28 -9.88
CA ASP A 205 -1.19 -10.28 -10.93
C ASP A 205 -2.29 -9.84 -11.92
N ARG A 206 -3.20 -8.97 -11.47
CA ARG A 206 -4.29 -8.36 -12.25
C ARG A 206 -3.93 -7.01 -12.84
N THR A 207 -3.01 -6.28 -12.22
CA THR A 207 -2.38 -5.07 -12.77
C THR A 207 -1.44 -5.41 -13.93
N ASN A 208 -0.65 -6.49 -13.82
CA ASN A 208 0.35 -6.94 -14.80
C ASN A 208 -0.24 -7.62 -16.05
N ARG A 209 -1.24 -6.98 -16.68
CA ARG A 209 -1.89 -7.43 -17.93
C ARG A 209 -1.93 -6.30 -18.95
N SER A 210 -1.31 -6.51 -20.11
CA SER A 210 -1.16 -5.46 -21.15
C SER A 210 -2.49 -5.15 -21.86
N PRO A 211 -2.99 -3.90 -21.84
CA PRO A 211 -4.14 -3.50 -22.64
C PRO A 211 -3.77 -3.13 -24.09
N LEU A 212 -2.49 -2.89 -24.39
CA LEU A 212 -1.97 -2.39 -25.66
C LEU A 212 -2.41 -3.23 -26.88
N GLY A 213 -2.58 -2.59 -28.03
CA GLY A 213 -3.15 -3.17 -29.25
C GLY A 213 -4.69 -3.23 -29.25
N ALA A 214 -5.34 -2.67 -28.23
CA ALA A 214 -6.78 -2.41 -28.22
C ALA A 214 -7.16 -1.17 -29.06
N ALA A 215 -6.18 -0.34 -29.42
CA ALA A 215 -6.33 0.97 -30.04
C ALA A 215 -7.41 1.78 -29.31
N ALA A 216 -8.28 2.49 -30.05
CA ALA A 216 -9.29 3.35 -29.42
C ALA A 216 -10.31 2.59 -28.54
N PHE A 217 -10.67 1.35 -28.89
CA PHE A 217 -11.56 0.41 -28.17
C PHE A 217 -11.90 -0.86 -28.98
N ALA A 218 -11.59 -0.89 -30.28
CA ALA A 218 -12.07 -1.89 -31.24
C ALA A 218 -10.95 -2.80 -31.79
N GLY A 219 -9.72 -2.65 -31.30
CA GLY A 219 -8.54 -3.20 -31.95
C GLY A 219 -8.20 -2.41 -33.23
N THR A 220 -7.40 -3.04 -34.08
CA THR A 220 -6.76 -2.43 -35.25
C THR A 220 -6.85 -3.35 -36.47
N PRO A 221 -6.92 -2.82 -37.71
CA PRO A 221 -6.87 -3.64 -38.93
C PRO A 221 -5.46 -4.10 -39.31
N PHE A 222 -4.43 -3.58 -38.64
CA PHE A 222 -3.04 -4.00 -38.81
C PHE A 222 -2.80 -5.34 -38.09
N ASP A 223 -1.92 -6.18 -38.66
CA ASP A 223 -1.60 -7.50 -38.12
C ASP A 223 -0.58 -7.41 -36.96
N VAL A 224 -0.93 -6.66 -35.90
CA VAL A 224 -0.07 -6.43 -34.72
C VAL A 224 0.11 -7.69 -33.88
N ASP A 225 1.27 -7.83 -33.23
CA ASP A 225 1.51 -8.90 -32.25
C ASP A 225 1.42 -8.33 -30.82
N ARG A 226 0.24 -8.51 -30.20
CA ARG A 226 -0.03 -8.00 -28.84
C ARG A 226 0.75 -8.76 -27.77
N ASP A 227 1.03 -10.04 -28.01
CA ASP A 227 1.73 -10.88 -27.03
C ASP A 227 3.24 -10.57 -27.06
N ARG A 228 3.80 -10.21 -28.23
CA ARG A 228 5.16 -9.65 -28.33
C ARG A 228 5.31 -8.37 -27.53
N THR A 229 4.44 -7.37 -27.70
CA THR A 229 4.56 -6.12 -26.92
C THR A 229 4.27 -6.32 -25.44
N ALA A 230 3.39 -7.27 -25.07
CA ALA A 230 3.20 -7.66 -23.67
C ALA A 230 4.49 -8.26 -23.07
N ALA A 231 5.16 -9.17 -23.79
CA ALA A 231 6.39 -9.82 -23.35
C ALA A 231 7.57 -8.83 -23.23
N LEU A 232 7.78 -7.96 -24.22
CA LEU A 232 8.79 -6.89 -24.18
C LEU A 232 8.60 -5.93 -23.01
N LEU A 233 7.36 -5.76 -22.54
CA LEU A 233 7.03 -4.92 -21.39
C LEU A 233 6.90 -5.71 -20.08
N GLY A 234 7.22 -7.02 -20.03
CA GLY A 234 7.15 -7.83 -18.82
C GLY A 234 5.73 -8.08 -18.29
N PHE A 235 4.70 -7.96 -19.12
CA PHE A 235 3.33 -8.31 -18.75
C PHE A 235 3.07 -9.81 -18.93
N ASP A 236 2.41 -10.45 -17.94
CA ASP A 236 2.09 -11.89 -17.94
C ASP A 236 1.03 -12.31 -18.99
N GLY A 237 0.58 -11.37 -19.83
CA GLY A 237 -0.38 -11.58 -20.90
C GLY A 237 -1.25 -10.36 -21.18
N THR A 238 -2.20 -10.51 -22.10
CA THR A 238 -3.00 -9.39 -22.62
C THR A 238 -4.41 -9.31 -22.00
N VAL A 239 -4.92 -8.08 -21.83
CA VAL A 239 -6.36 -7.85 -21.61
C VAL A 239 -7.07 -8.17 -22.93
N ARG A 240 -7.86 -9.25 -22.90
CA ARG A 240 -8.33 -9.93 -24.12
C ARG A 240 -9.39 -9.19 -24.91
N ASN A 241 -10.22 -8.38 -24.27
CA ASN A 241 -11.26 -7.59 -24.95
C ASN A 241 -10.80 -6.14 -25.09
N SER A 242 -10.79 -5.61 -26.31
CA SER A 242 -10.29 -4.27 -26.61
C SER A 242 -11.13 -3.14 -26.01
N THR A 243 -12.45 -3.33 -25.87
CA THR A 243 -13.28 -2.35 -25.17
C THR A 243 -12.99 -2.38 -23.68
N ASP A 244 -12.80 -3.55 -23.10
CA ASP A 244 -12.44 -3.70 -21.68
C ASP A 244 -11.10 -3.04 -21.37
N ALA A 245 -10.07 -3.38 -22.14
CA ALA A 245 -8.68 -2.90 -22.04
C ALA A 245 -8.55 -1.38 -21.91
N VAL A 246 -9.33 -0.60 -22.66
CA VAL A 246 -9.31 0.88 -22.59
C VAL A 246 -10.21 1.46 -21.51
N SER A 247 -11.20 0.70 -21.03
CA SER A 247 -12.30 1.22 -20.21
C SER A 247 -12.25 0.85 -18.74
N THR A 248 -11.57 -0.25 -18.35
CA THR A 248 -11.45 -0.64 -16.94
C THR A 248 -10.31 0.08 -16.24
N ARG A 249 -10.55 0.35 -14.96
CA ARG A 249 -9.60 0.83 -13.95
C ARG A 249 -9.91 0.15 -12.61
N ASP A 250 -10.50 -1.05 -12.68
CA ASP A 250 -10.79 -1.92 -11.53
C ASP A 250 -9.51 -2.27 -10.76
N PHE A 251 -8.41 -2.52 -11.47
CA PHE A 251 -7.09 -2.72 -10.88
C PHE A 251 -6.61 -1.53 -10.01
N LEU A 252 -6.98 -0.28 -10.32
CA LEU A 252 -6.68 0.88 -9.46
C LEU A 252 -7.53 0.84 -8.19
N ALA A 253 -8.82 0.52 -8.31
CA ALA A 253 -9.71 0.38 -7.14
C ALA A 253 -9.30 -0.78 -6.22
N GLU A 254 -8.84 -1.89 -6.81
CA GLU A 254 -8.31 -3.04 -6.09
C GLU A 254 -7.00 -2.71 -5.38
N SER A 255 -6.04 -2.08 -6.07
CA SER A 255 -4.76 -1.64 -5.50
C SER A 255 -4.97 -0.66 -4.35
N ALA A 256 -5.78 0.39 -4.55
CA ALA A 256 -6.15 1.33 -3.50
C ALA A 256 -6.85 0.65 -2.31
N SER A 257 -7.67 -0.37 -2.55
CA SER A 257 -8.32 -1.14 -1.47
C SER A 257 -7.33 -2.02 -0.69
N ALA A 258 -6.32 -2.61 -1.35
CA ALA A 258 -5.26 -3.36 -0.69
C ALA A 258 -4.40 -2.43 0.18
N LEU A 259 -3.93 -1.31 -0.39
CA LEU A 259 -3.16 -0.27 0.31
C LEU A 259 -3.94 0.31 1.50
N ALA A 260 -5.23 0.61 1.34
CA ALA A 260 -6.08 1.09 2.44
C ALA A 260 -6.28 0.03 3.54
N THR A 261 -6.26 -1.26 3.20
CA THR A 261 -6.34 -2.34 4.20
C THR A 261 -5.05 -2.40 5.00
N LEU A 262 -3.88 -2.41 4.34
CA LEU A 262 -2.57 -2.35 4.98
C LEU A 262 -2.44 -1.11 5.88
N ALA A 263 -2.77 0.07 5.37
CA ALA A 263 -2.71 1.31 6.14
C ALA A 263 -3.64 1.27 7.37
N THR A 264 -4.79 0.61 7.27
CA THR A 264 -5.67 0.36 8.44
C THR A 264 -4.99 -0.55 9.47
N THR A 265 -4.31 -1.63 9.03
CA THR A 265 -3.51 -2.51 9.91
C THR A 265 -2.41 -1.71 10.62
N LEU A 266 -1.63 -0.90 9.89
CA LEU A 266 -0.60 0.00 10.43
C LEU A 266 -1.17 0.99 11.45
N SER A 267 -2.36 1.54 11.19
CA SER A 267 -3.01 2.50 12.09
C SER A 267 -3.37 1.90 13.46
N GLY A 268 -3.66 0.60 13.50
CA GLY A 268 -3.90 -0.14 14.74
C GLY A 268 -2.62 -0.27 15.56
N LEU A 269 -1.53 -0.72 14.94
CA LEU A 269 -0.23 -0.83 15.61
C LEU A 269 0.26 0.54 16.10
N ALA A 270 0.11 1.58 15.29
CA ALA A 270 0.46 2.94 15.66
C ALA A 270 -0.32 3.42 16.90
N GLU A 271 -1.63 3.15 16.99
CA GLU A 271 -2.43 3.45 18.18
C GLU A 271 -1.91 2.72 19.43
N ASP A 272 -1.66 1.41 19.32
CA ASP A 272 -1.16 0.59 20.44
C ASP A 272 0.21 1.08 20.92
N LEU A 273 1.17 1.31 20.03
CA LEU A 273 2.51 1.82 20.37
C LEU A 273 2.45 3.23 20.98
N ILE A 274 1.57 4.13 20.48
CA ILE A 274 1.33 5.44 21.09
C ILE A 274 0.80 5.28 22.53
N VAL A 275 -0.16 4.39 22.75
CA VAL A 275 -0.74 4.12 24.07
C VAL A 275 0.27 3.50 25.03
N PHE A 276 1.05 2.51 24.57
CA PHE A 276 2.07 1.83 25.36
C PHE A 276 3.20 2.79 25.75
N SER A 277 3.64 3.65 24.83
CA SER A 277 4.66 4.66 25.14
C SER A 277 4.14 5.71 26.13
N ASN A 278 2.86 6.12 26.02
CA ASN A 278 2.22 6.98 27.01
C ASN A 278 2.05 6.30 28.40
N ARG A 279 1.89 4.97 28.45
CA ARG A 279 1.90 4.19 29.70
C ARG A 279 3.31 4.01 30.28
N GLY A 280 4.36 4.24 29.49
CA GLY A 280 5.75 4.04 29.89
C GLY A 280 6.18 2.57 29.90
N VAL A 281 5.47 1.69 29.18
CA VAL A 281 5.85 0.27 29.03
C VAL A 281 6.65 -0.02 27.75
N ILE A 282 6.77 0.97 26.85
CA ILE A 282 7.75 0.96 25.76
C ILE A 282 8.44 2.32 25.62
N GLY A 283 9.73 2.29 25.25
CA GLY A 283 10.49 3.43 24.77
C GLY A 283 10.63 3.40 23.25
N LEU A 284 10.04 4.37 22.54
CA LEU A 284 10.32 4.55 21.11
C LEU A 284 11.76 5.05 20.91
N SER A 285 12.44 4.68 19.82
CA SER A 285 13.76 5.24 19.48
C SER A 285 13.71 6.74 19.14
N ASP A 286 14.80 7.46 19.37
CA ASP A 286 14.95 8.87 18.96
C ASP A 286 14.91 9.04 17.42
N ALA A 287 15.16 7.98 16.65
CA ALA A 287 15.05 8.00 15.18
C ALA A 287 13.59 8.08 14.70
N TYR A 288 12.64 7.58 15.50
CA TYR A 288 11.22 7.50 15.17
C TYR A 288 10.35 8.40 16.07
N ALA A 289 10.95 9.33 16.82
CA ALA A 289 10.23 10.24 17.71
C ALA A 289 10.76 11.67 17.59
N SER A 290 9.88 12.65 17.80
CA SER A 290 10.26 14.07 17.77
C SER A 290 10.42 14.67 19.17
N THR A 291 11.06 15.84 19.25
CA THR A 291 11.08 16.67 20.46
C THR A 291 10.19 17.91 20.31
N SER A 292 9.58 18.36 21.40
CA SER A 292 8.87 19.64 21.40
C SER A 292 9.86 20.83 21.39
N SER A 293 9.60 21.83 20.56
CA SER A 293 10.37 23.08 20.49
C SER A 293 10.38 23.93 21.77
N ILE A 294 9.51 23.62 22.74
CA ILE A 294 9.41 24.32 24.04
C ILE A 294 9.61 23.40 25.26
N MET A 295 9.41 22.09 25.12
CA MET A 295 9.54 21.10 26.20
C MET A 295 10.63 20.08 25.87
N PRO A 296 11.88 20.29 26.31
CA PRO A 296 13.02 19.43 25.93
C PRO A 296 12.93 18.00 26.48
N GLN A 297 12.06 17.75 27.45
CA GLN A 297 11.76 16.40 27.98
C GLN A 297 10.62 15.68 27.24
N LYS A 298 9.90 16.36 26.32
CA LYS A 298 8.75 15.75 25.63
C LYS A 298 9.22 15.05 24.36
N LYS A 299 9.16 13.72 24.40
CA LYS A 299 9.30 12.82 23.24
C LYS A 299 7.91 12.56 22.67
N ASN A 300 7.70 12.83 21.39
CA ASN A 300 6.41 12.67 20.72
C ASN A 300 6.46 11.53 19.69
N PRO A 301 5.42 10.69 19.60
CA PRO A 301 5.32 9.62 18.61
C PRO A 301 4.85 10.14 17.23
N ASP A 302 5.35 11.30 16.77
CA ASP A 302 4.83 12.02 15.60
C ASP A 302 4.80 11.15 14.33
N THR A 303 5.79 10.26 14.17
CA THR A 303 5.86 9.31 13.04
C THR A 303 4.66 8.36 13.02
N LEU A 304 4.31 7.77 14.17
CA LEU A 304 3.14 6.91 14.37
C LEU A 304 1.83 7.69 14.24
N GLU A 305 1.80 8.96 14.68
CA GLU A 305 0.64 9.83 14.46
C GLU A 305 0.40 10.09 12.97
N LEU A 306 1.46 10.23 12.17
CA LEU A 306 1.40 10.36 10.70
C LEU A 306 1.06 9.03 10.02
N THR A 307 1.63 7.89 10.44
CA THR A 307 1.25 6.54 9.98
C THR A 307 -0.26 6.29 10.15
N ARG A 308 -0.82 6.68 11.30
CA ARG A 308 -2.27 6.62 11.55
C ARG A 308 -3.07 7.62 10.70
N GLY A 309 -2.45 8.72 10.26
CA GLY A 309 -3.02 9.70 9.32
C GLY A 309 -3.17 9.14 7.90
N VAL A 310 -2.11 8.52 7.37
CA VAL A 310 -2.06 7.90 6.02
C VAL A 310 -3.20 6.91 5.80
N ALA A 311 -3.63 6.19 6.84
CA ALA A 311 -4.80 5.30 6.77
C ALA A 311 -6.10 6.03 6.38
N GLY A 312 -6.29 7.26 6.86
CA GLY A 312 -7.44 8.09 6.50
C GLY A 312 -7.43 8.49 5.02
N ASP A 313 -6.25 8.85 4.51
CA ASP A 313 -6.06 9.26 3.12
C ASP A 313 -6.22 8.07 2.16
N ALA A 314 -5.62 6.92 2.46
CA ALA A 314 -5.77 5.69 1.68
C ALA A 314 -7.23 5.16 1.62
N ILE A 315 -7.97 5.21 2.73
CA ILE A 315 -9.42 4.90 2.77
C ILE A 315 -10.20 5.90 1.90
N GLY A 316 -9.79 7.17 1.93
CA GLY A 316 -10.32 8.24 1.08
C GLY A 316 -10.13 7.92 -0.40
N GLU A 317 -8.93 7.53 -0.82
CA GLU A 317 -8.60 7.18 -2.19
C GLU A 317 -9.38 5.96 -2.68
N ALA A 318 -9.38 4.85 -1.93
CA ALA A 318 -10.16 3.65 -2.31
C ALA A 318 -11.66 3.98 -2.52
N THR A 319 -12.22 4.84 -1.66
CA THR A 319 -13.61 5.33 -1.79
C THR A 319 -13.78 6.27 -2.98
N GLY A 320 -12.80 7.15 -3.22
CA GLY A 320 -12.77 8.14 -4.29
C GLY A 320 -12.70 7.49 -5.67
N THR A 321 -11.74 6.59 -5.89
CA THR A 321 -11.61 5.82 -7.13
C THR A 321 -12.87 4.98 -7.42
N LEU A 322 -13.43 4.25 -6.45
CA LEU A 322 -14.71 3.55 -6.65
C LEU A 322 -15.86 4.51 -7.03
N SER A 323 -15.89 5.71 -6.43
CA SER A 323 -16.89 6.72 -6.74
C SER A 323 -16.73 7.34 -8.13
N LEU A 324 -15.50 7.52 -8.60
CA LEU A 324 -15.16 8.01 -9.95
C LEU A 324 -15.58 7.02 -11.03
N LEU A 325 -15.31 5.72 -10.84
CA LEU A 325 -15.61 4.67 -11.81
C LEU A 325 -17.10 4.33 -11.89
N LYS A 326 -17.89 4.66 -10.85
CA LYS A 326 -19.29 4.24 -10.70
C LYS A 326 -20.21 4.87 -11.77
N GLY A 327 -20.55 4.05 -12.76
CA GLY A 327 -21.58 4.35 -13.76
C GLY A 327 -21.08 5.03 -15.02
N LEU A 328 -19.75 5.06 -15.25
CA LEU A 328 -19.18 5.48 -16.53
C LEU A 328 -19.65 4.53 -17.65
N PRO A 329 -20.13 5.04 -18.80
CA PRO A 329 -20.51 4.21 -19.94
C PRO A 329 -19.26 3.65 -20.63
N ARG A 330 -19.33 2.44 -21.22
CA ARG A 330 -18.24 1.98 -22.11
C ARG A 330 -18.20 2.85 -23.39
N ALA A 331 -17.06 3.15 -24.00
CA ALA A 331 -15.71 2.63 -23.70
C ALA A 331 -14.90 3.57 -22.77
N TYR A 332 -13.86 4.23 -23.30
CA TYR A 332 -13.07 5.25 -22.60
C TYR A 332 -13.86 6.54 -22.41
N ASN A 333 -13.70 7.20 -21.26
CA ASN A 333 -14.21 8.54 -20.96
C ASN A 333 -13.10 9.36 -20.28
N ARG A 334 -13.11 10.69 -20.47
CA ARG A 334 -12.05 11.57 -19.95
C ARG A 334 -12.04 11.64 -18.42
N ASP A 335 -13.12 11.26 -17.75
CA ASP A 335 -13.19 11.05 -16.30
C ASP A 335 -12.04 10.17 -15.76
N LEU A 336 -11.60 9.18 -16.55
CA LEU A 336 -10.51 8.26 -16.22
C LEU A 336 -9.13 8.94 -16.10
N GLN A 337 -8.96 10.17 -16.62
CA GLN A 337 -7.75 10.99 -16.45
C GLN A 337 -7.50 11.31 -14.97
N ARG A 338 -8.54 11.30 -14.12
CA ARG A 338 -8.44 11.58 -12.67
C ARG A 338 -8.23 10.34 -11.79
N ALA A 339 -8.10 9.15 -12.38
CA ALA A 339 -8.21 7.90 -11.63
C ALA A 339 -6.89 7.36 -11.04
N HIS A 340 -5.72 7.90 -11.42
CA HIS A 340 -4.44 7.20 -11.23
C HIS A 340 -3.40 7.98 -10.41
N ALA A 341 -3.29 9.30 -10.56
CA ALA A 341 -2.24 10.09 -9.89
C ALA A 341 -2.28 9.95 -8.36
N SER A 342 -3.44 10.11 -7.75
CA SER A 342 -3.62 9.97 -6.29
C SER A 342 -3.48 8.52 -5.80
N VAL A 343 -3.64 7.52 -6.68
CA VAL A 343 -3.35 6.10 -6.36
C VAL A 343 -1.85 5.86 -6.31
N PHE A 344 -1.05 6.49 -7.18
CA PHE A 344 0.42 6.44 -7.10
C PHE A 344 0.94 7.14 -5.85
N GLU A 345 0.41 8.33 -5.53
CA GLU A 345 0.72 9.07 -4.30
C GLU A 345 0.40 8.20 -3.07
N THR A 346 -0.82 7.64 -3.00
CA THR A 346 -1.23 6.74 -1.91
C THR A 346 -0.34 5.51 -1.78
N ALA A 347 0.15 4.93 -2.89
CA ALA A 347 1.06 3.79 -2.83
C ALA A 347 2.41 4.16 -2.20
N GLY A 348 2.96 5.33 -2.56
CA GLY A 348 4.16 5.89 -1.94
C GLY A 348 3.98 6.18 -0.44
N ASP A 349 2.89 6.87 -0.07
CA ASP A 349 2.61 7.24 1.31
C ASP A 349 2.43 6.01 2.22
N VAL A 350 1.72 4.98 1.73
CA VAL A 350 1.51 3.73 2.47
C VAL A 350 2.81 2.93 2.56
N ARG A 351 3.67 2.96 1.54
CA ARG A 351 5.00 2.35 1.60
C ARG A 351 5.88 3.04 2.64
N GLU A 352 6.01 4.37 2.62
CA GLU A 352 6.79 5.12 3.61
C GLU A 352 6.25 4.88 5.04
N ALA A 353 4.93 4.89 5.22
CA ALA A 353 4.31 4.56 6.50
C ALA A 353 4.62 3.12 6.98
N THR A 354 4.81 2.18 6.05
CA THR A 354 5.21 0.79 6.33
C THR A 354 6.67 0.71 6.76
N GLU A 355 7.59 1.36 6.03
CA GLU A 355 9.02 1.47 6.37
C GLU A 355 9.22 2.12 7.75
N VAL A 356 8.44 3.16 8.06
CA VAL A 356 8.42 3.83 9.37
C VAL A 356 7.93 2.89 10.48
N ALA A 357 6.86 2.12 10.24
CA ALA A 357 6.34 1.16 11.22
C ALA A 357 7.35 0.03 11.52
N ALA A 358 8.01 -0.50 10.48
CA ALA A 358 9.06 -1.52 10.61
C ALA A 358 10.20 -1.04 11.50
N GLY A 359 10.76 0.14 11.20
CA GLY A 359 11.83 0.72 12.00
C GLY A 359 11.42 1.10 13.42
N ALA A 360 10.17 1.53 13.62
CA ALA A 360 9.63 1.84 14.95
C ALA A 360 9.49 0.58 15.81
N VAL A 361 9.09 -0.58 15.24
CA VAL A 361 9.04 -1.87 15.94
C VAL A 361 10.45 -2.40 16.21
N ALA A 362 11.30 -2.47 15.19
CA ALA A 362 12.67 -2.99 15.27
C ALA A 362 13.59 -2.21 16.23
N THR A 363 13.17 -1.01 16.67
CA THR A 363 13.93 -0.17 17.60
C THR A 363 13.12 0.25 18.84
N ALA A 364 12.00 -0.41 19.12
CA ALA A 364 11.25 -0.22 20.35
C ALA A 364 11.95 -0.92 21.53
N ASP A 365 12.16 -0.16 22.60
CA ASP A 365 12.66 -0.65 23.89
C ASP A 365 11.46 -1.15 24.72
N TRP A 366 11.28 -2.47 24.81
CA TRP A 366 10.20 -3.10 25.57
C TRP A 366 10.63 -3.26 27.04
N ASP A 367 10.09 -2.45 27.95
CA ASP A 367 10.46 -2.47 29.36
C ASP A 367 9.88 -3.72 30.04
N GLU A 368 10.65 -4.81 30.07
CA GLU A 368 10.25 -6.11 30.61
C GLU A 368 9.72 -6.03 32.05
N ASP A 369 10.36 -5.23 32.91
CA ASP A 369 9.96 -5.06 34.31
C ASP A 369 8.60 -4.33 34.40
N ALA A 370 8.40 -3.27 33.61
CA ALA A 370 7.14 -2.54 33.55
C ALA A 370 6.01 -3.35 32.90
N LEU A 371 6.29 -4.12 31.85
CA LEU A 371 5.34 -5.00 31.17
C LEU A 371 4.92 -6.16 32.09
N ALA A 372 5.85 -6.79 32.80
CA ALA A 372 5.56 -7.85 33.76
C ALA A 372 4.75 -7.34 34.95
N ALA A 373 5.05 -6.14 35.46
CA ALA A 373 4.26 -5.49 36.50
C ALA A 373 2.83 -5.18 36.01
N ALA A 374 2.70 -4.55 34.84
CA ALA A 374 1.40 -4.23 34.25
C ALA A 374 0.57 -5.49 33.91
N ALA A 375 1.22 -6.63 33.62
CA ALA A 375 0.55 -7.90 33.41
C ALA A 375 -0.11 -8.47 34.68
N GLY A 376 0.36 -8.08 35.88
CA GLY A 376 -0.25 -8.46 37.16
C GLY A 376 -1.43 -7.58 37.60
N GLU A 377 -1.60 -6.41 37.00
CA GLU A 377 -2.64 -5.44 37.39
C GLU A 377 -4.07 -5.95 37.15
N GLY A 378 -5.02 -5.46 37.96
CA GLY A 378 -6.45 -5.65 37.77
C GLY A 378 -6.93 -7.10 37.99
N PHE A 379 -6.11 -7.93 38.66
CA PHE A 379 -6.35 -9.37 38.84
C PHE A 379 -6.53 -10.12 37.51
N SER A 380 -5.71 -9.78 36.50
CA SER A 380 -5.71 -10.36 35.14
C SER A 380 -5.66 -11.90 35.08
N THR A 381 -5.07 -12.56 36.09
CA THR A 381 -4.96 -14.02 36.21
C THR A 381 -6.25 -14.70 36.69
N ALA A 382 -7.28 -13.92 37.04
CA ALA A 382 -8.61 -14.38 37.44
C ALA A 382 -9.19 -15.52 36.58
N THR A 383 -9.08 -15.44 35.25
CA THR A 383 -9.62 -16.50 34.38
C THR A 383 -8.90 -17.83 34.58
N GLY A 384 -7.56 -17.82 34.71
CA GLY A 384 -6.78 -19.04 34.94
C GLY A 384 -7.13 -19.74 36.26
N VAL A 385 -7.48 -18.97 37.30
CA VAL A 385 -8.04 -19.51 38.54
C VAL A 385 -9.41 -20.16 38.31
N ALA A 386 -10.29 -19.53 37.53
CA ALA A 386 -11.60 -20.10 37.21
C ALA A 386 -11.51 -21.37 36.35
N ASP A 387 -10.58 -21.41 35.39
CA ASP A 387 -10.30 -22.59 34.56
C ASP A 387 -9.73 -23.74 35.37
N LEU A 388 -8.77 -23.47 36.27
CA LEU A 388 -8.23 -24.46 37.21
C LEU A 388 -9.31 -25.07 38.11
N LEU A 389 -10.19 -24.24 38.66
CA LEU A 389 -11.33 -24.68 39.48
C LEU A 389 -12.35 -25.48 38.67
N ALA A 390 -12.54 -25.15 37.39
CA ALA A 390 -13.40 -25.92 36.49
C ALA A 390 -12.78 -27.28 36.13
N ALA A 391 -11.46 -27.34 35.90
CA ALA A 391 -10.71 -28.58 35.73
C ALA A 391 -10.76 -29.46 37.00
N GLY A 392 -10.76 -28.85 38.19
CA GLY A 392 -11.06 -29.46 39.48
C GLY A 392 -12.52 -29.94 39.67
N GLY A 393 -13.36 -29.86 38.64
CA GLY A 393 -14.70 -30.44 38.60
C GLY A 393 -15.84 -29.50 39.01
N LEU A 394 -15.59 -28.20 39.22
CA LEU A 394 -16.68 -27.23 39.39
C LEU A 394 -17.31 -26.85 38.04
N PRO A 395 -18.62 -26.56 37.98
CA PRO A 395 -19.19 -25.85 36.84
C PRO A 395 -18.50 -24.49 36.68
N PHE A 396 -18.05 -24.15 35.47
CA PHE A 396 -17.32 -22.90 35.21
C PHE A 396 -18.01 -21.63 35.75
N ARG A 397 -19.35 -21.56 35.70
CA ARG A 397 -20.10 -20.43 36.28
C ARG A 397 -19.92 -20.28 37.79
N THR A 398 -19.78 -21.39 38.51
CA THR A 398 -19.51 -21.38 39.96
C THR A 398 -18.05 -21.01 40.23
N ALA A 399 -17.11 -21.49 39.42
CA ALA A 399 -15.71 -21.07 39.49
C ALA A 399 -15.55 -19.55 39.23
N HIS A 400 -16.23 -19.03 38.21
CA HIS A 400 -16.30 -17.60 37.92
C HIS A 400 -16.97 -16.81 39.05
N GLU A 401 -18.02 -17.31 39.69
CA GLU A 401 -18.68 -16.65 40.83
C GLU A 401 -17.73 -16.49 42.04
N ILE A 402 -16.91 -17.51 42.33
CA ILE A 402 -15.85 -17.46 43.35
C ILE A 402 -14.85 -16.36 43.03
N VAL A 403 -14.29 -16.37 41.82
CA VAL A 403 -13.26 -15.41 41.41
C VAL A 403 -13.81 -13.98 41.34
N ALA A 404 -15.03 -13.79 40.83
CA ALA A 404 -15.70 -12.49 40.82
C ALA A 404 -16.02 -11.96 42.23
N SER A 405 -16.27 -12.86 43.20
CA SER A 405 -16.41 -12.48 44.61
C SER A 405 -15.08 -12.19 45.30
N ALA A 406 -13.96 -12.70 44.79
CA ALA A 406 -12.61 -12.42 45.30
C ALA A 406 -12.01 -11.13 44.73
N ALA A 407 -12.36 -10.77 43.49
CA ALA A 407 -11.78 -9.65 42.76
C ALA A 407 -11.78 -8.28 43.49
N PRO A 408 -12.79 -7.89 44.30
CA PRO A 408 -12.74 -6.63 45.06
C PRO A 408 -11.73 -6.63 46.22
N GLU A 409 -11.30 -7.81 46.67
CA GLU A 409 -10.39 -7.98 47.81
C GLU A 409 -8.94 -8.19 47.37
N VAL A 410 -8.71 -8.73 46.17
CA VAL A 410 -7.37 -8.89 45.57
C VAL A 410 -6.88 -7.52 45.06
N ALA A 411 -5.64 -7.17 45.39
CA ALA A 411 -5.01 -5.90 45.02
C ALA A 411 -3.71 -6.14 44.23
N ASP A 412 -3.31 -5.18 43.40
CA ASP A 412 -2.17 -5.29 42.45
C ASP A 412 -0.80 -5.52 43.12
N GLY A 413 -0.72 -5.43 44.45
CA GLY A 413 0.49 -5.73 45.24
C GLY A 413 0.39 -6.99 46.11
N ASP A 414 -0.65 -7.81 45.95
CA ASP A 414 -0.72 -9.13 46.58
C ASP A 414 0.24 -10.10 45.90
N ASP A 415 1.03 -10.85 46.68
CA ASP A 415 1.71 -12.03 46.16
C ASP A 415 0.71 -13.17 45.87
N PRO A 416 1.10 -14.19 45.07
CA PRO A 416 0.20 -15.29 44.74
C PRO A 416 -0.38 -16.03 45.96
N ALA A 417 0.33 -16.08 47.09
CA ALA A 417 -0.16 -16.74 48.30
C ALA A 417 -1.22 -15.90 49.03
N ALA A 418 -1.08 -14.57 49.04
CA ALA A 418 -2.07 -13.62 49.54
C ALA A 418 -3.34 -13.63 48.66
N ALA A 419 -3.18 -13.59 47.34
CA ALA A 419 -4.30 -13.69 46.40
C ALA A 419 -5.01 -15.06 46.52
N ALA A 420 -4.28 -16.17 46.60
CA ALA A 420 -4.85 -17.51 46.80
C ALA A 420 -5.66 -17.62 48.11
N ALA A 421 -5.21 -16.96 49.20
CA ALA A 421 -5.95 -16.92 50.45
C ALA A 421 -7.30 -16.18 50.33
N LYS A 422 -7.34 -15.08 49.57
CA LYS A 422 -8.56 -14.29 49.31
C LYS A 422 -9.55 -15.04 48.41
N VAL A 423 -9.07 -15.72 47.37
CA VAL A 423 -9.90 -16.60 46.53
C VAL A 423 -10.48 -17.75 47.35
N ASP A 424 -9.71 -18.32 48.29
CA ASP A 424 -10.18 -19.39 49.18
C ASP A 424 -11.19 -18.90 50.26
N GLU A 425 -11.15 -17.62 50.66
CA GLU A 425 -12.20 -17.00 51.47
C GLU A 425 -13.50 -16.79 50.67
N ALA A 426 -13.40 -16.33 49.42
CA ALA A 426 -14.53 -16.26 48.50
C ALA A 426 -15.12 -17.66 48.22
N ALA A 427 -14.27 -18.68 48.04
CA ALA A 427 -14.70 -20.06 47.85
C ALA A 427 -15.48 -20.61 49.05
N ARG A 428 -15.02 -20.35 50.29
CA ARG A 428 -15.79 -20.70 51.51
C ARG A 428 -17.15 -20.01 51.55
N THR A 429 -17.27 -18.80 51.01
CA THR A 429 -18.52 -18.05 50.96
C THR A 429 -19.50 -18.62 49.93
N VAL A 430 -19.01 -18.99 48.73
CA VAL A 430 -19.84 -19.49 47.61
C VAL A 430 -20.14 -21.00 47.72
N LEU A 431 -19.16 -21.82 48.10
CA LEU A 431 -19.27 -23.28 48.17
C LEU A 431 -19.62 -23.81 49.57
N GLY A 432 -19.34 -23.05 50.63
CA GLY A 432 -19.40 -23.52 52.02
C GLY A 432 -18.17 -24.31 52.49
N GLU A 433 -17.15 -24.47 51.63
CA GLU A 433 -15.92 -25.21 51.91
C GLU A 433 -14.71 -24.57 51.20
N SER A 434 -13.50 -24.99 51.55
CA SER A 434 -12.26 -24.47 50.95
C SER A 434 -12.13 -24.92 49.48
N LEU A 435 -11.56 -24.08 48.62
CA LEU A 435 -11.23 -24.51 47.27
C LEU A 435 -10.14 -25.60 47.25
N PHE A 436 -9.33 -25.66 48.32
CA PHE A 436 -8.25 -26.65 48.48
C PHE A 436 -8.73 -28.09 48.69
N GLU A 437 -10.04 -28.32 48.82
CA GLU A 437 -10.66 -29.66 48.76
C GLU A 437 -10.75 -30.21 47.32
N ARG A 438 -10.49 -29.39 46.29
CA ARG A 438 -10.60 -29.75 44.85
C ARG A 438 -9.31 -29.58 44.06
N VAL A 439 -8.50 -28.57 44.39
CA VAL A 439 -7.24 -28.22 43.72
C VAL A 439 -6.17 -27.97 44.78
N SER A 440 -4.89 -28.19 44.50
CA SER A 440 -3.84 -27.91 45.50
C SER A 440 -3.60 -26.41 45.66
N ARG A 441 -3.03 -26.01 46.81
CA ARG A 441 -2.58 -24.64 47.03
C ARG A 441 -1.53 -24.22 46.00
N ASP A 442 -0.54 -25.06 45.78
CA ASP A 442 0.56 -24.83 44.86
C ASP A 442 0.06 -24.62 43.41
N GLU A 443 -1.00 -25.32 42.98
CA GLU A 443 -1.63 -25.08 41.67
C GLU A 443 -2.31 -23.71 41.57
N VAL A 444 -3.00 -23.27 42.64
CA VAL A 444 -3.67 -21.96 42.68
C VAL A 444 -2.66 -20.83 42.71
N GLU A 445 -1.64 -20.92 43.57
CA GLU A 445 -0.55 -19.95 43.63
C GLU A 445 0.22 -19.90 42.30
N ARG A 446 0.37 -21.04 41.61
CA ARG A 446 0.97 -21.07 40.27
C ARG A 446 0.12 -20.39 39.20
N VAL A 447 -1.21 -20.59 39.12
CA VAL A 447 -2.01 -19.92 38.06
C VAL A 447 -2.25 -18.42 38.33
N LEU A 448 -1.96 -17.96 39.55
CA LEU A 448 -1.97 -16.55 39.93
C LEU A 448 -0.71 -15.79 39.48
N ASP A 449 0.38 -16.50 39.18
CA ASP A 449 1.59 -15.94 38.57
C ASP A 449 1.34 -15.65 37.06
N PRO A 450 1.62 -14.42 36.57
CA PRO A 450 1.37 -14.07 35.17
C PRO A 450 2.12 -14.93 34.15
N ALA A 451 3.38 -15.29 34.40
CA ALA A 451 4.19 -16.09 33.47
C ALA A 451 3.67 -17.54 33.39
N ALA A 452 3.30 -18.12 34.52
CA ALA A 452 2.69 -19.45 34.56
C ALA A 452 1.24 -19.47 34.05
N SER A 453 0.53 -18.33 34.09
CA SER A 453 -0.76 -18.14 33.40
C SER A 453 -0.58 -18.14 31.88
N VAL A 454 0.42 -17.42 31.35
CA VAL A 454 0.85 -17.47 29.94
C VAL A 454 1.19 -18.91 29.53
N ALA A 455 2.09 -19.57 30.26
CA ALA A 455 2.54 -20.93 29.95
C ALA A 455 1.42 -22.00 29.99
N SER A 456 0.30 -21.72 30.67
CA SER A 456 -0.88 -22.61 30.70
C SER A 456 -1.80 -22.51 29.48
N ARG A 457 -1.52 -21.59 28.55
CA ARG A 457 -2.34 -21.32 27.36
C ARG A 457 -1.69 -21.92 26.11
N ASP A 458 -1.55 -23.24 26.15
CA ASP A 458 -0.82 -24.07 25.18
C ASP A 458 -1.67 -24.57 23.99
N SER A 459 -2.87 -24.01 23.80
CA SER A 459 -3.64 -24.19 22.57
C SER A 459 -2.95 -23.51 21.38
N ALA A 460 -3.12 -24.06 20.17
CA ALA A 460 -2.66 -23.42 18.92
C ALA A 460 -3.12 -21.95 18.82
N GLY A 461 -2.23 -21.06 18.36
CA GLY A 461 -2.44 -19.60 18.40
C GLY A 461 -2.54 -19.02 19.82
N GLY A 462 -1.91 -19.65 20.82
CA GLY A 462 -1.85 -19.18 22.20
C GLY A 462 -0.49 -18.59 22.59
N PRO A 463 -0.40 -17.84 23.70
CA PRO A 463 0.82 -17.15 24.11
C PRO A 463 1.85 -18.04 24.82
N ALA A 464 1.59 -19.33 25.02
CA ALA A 464 2.58 -20.21 25.65
C ALA A 464 3.84 -20.35 24.74
N PRO A 465 5.07 -20.40 25.29
CA PRO A 465 6.30 -20.33 24.49
C PRO A 465 6.40 -21.36 23.36
N ALA A 466 5.88 -22.58 23.58
CA ALA A 466 5.85 -23.62 22.54
C ALA A 466 4.89 -23.29 21.37
N ALA A 467 3.73 -22.67 21.65
CA ALA A 467 2.80 -22.25 20.62
C ALA A 467 3.33 -21.02 19.86
N VAL A 468 3.94 -20.06 20.56
CA VAL A 468 4.63 -18.91 19.95
C VAL A 468 5.76 -19.37 19.02
N ALA A 469 6.55 -20.38 19.41
CA ALA A 469 7.60 -20.94 18.56
C ALA A 469 7.06 -21.68 17.31
N GLU A 470 5.89 -22.32 17.39
CA GLU A 470 5.21 -22.92 16.23
C GLU A 470 4.74 -21.83 15.25
N GLU A 471 4.14 -20.74 15.76
CA GLU A 471 3.70 -19.61 14.93
C GLU A 471 4.89 -18.82 14.33
N LEU A 472 5.98 -18.59 15.08
CA LEU A 472 7.23 -18.00 14.56
C LEU A 472 7.77 -18.79 13.37
N THR A 473 7.83 -20.12 13.50
CA THR A 473 8.29 -21.00 12.41
C THR A 473 7.39 -20.85 11.17
N ALA A 474 6.08 -20.82 11.36
CA ALA A 474 5.12 -20.67 10.26
C ALA A 474 5.19 -19.28 9.60
N ALA A 475 5.42 -18.22 10.38
CA ALA A 475 5.61 -16.86 9.89
C ALA A 475 6.90 -16.74 9.07
N THR A 476 8.02 -17.29 9.54
CA THR A 476 9.29 -17.33 8.80
C THR A 476 9.16 -18.12 7.49
N ASP A 477 8.59 -19.34 7.53
CA ASP A 477 8.38 -20.17 6.33
C ASP A 477 7.51 -19.45 5.27
N ALA A 478 6.51 -18.67 5.70
CA ALA A 478 5.67 -17.86 4.83
C ALA A 478 6.40 -16.63 4.27
N LEU A 479 7.17 -15.94 5.12
CA LEU A 479 7.98 -14.78 4.74
C LEU A 479 9.01 -15.14 3.65
N ASP A 480 9.72 -16.26 3.81
CA ASP A 480 10.67 -16.78 2.81
C ASP A 480 9.98 -17.10 1.46
N ALA A 481 8.77 -17.64 1.51
CA ALA A 481 7.98 -17.96 0.31
C ALA A 481 7.51 -16.70 -0.43
N ASP A 482 7.05 -15.67 0.31
CA ASP A 482 6.60 -14.40 -0.27
C ASP A 482 7.78 -13.56 -0.79
N ALA A 483 8.94 -13.61 -0.12
CA ALA A 483 10.19 -13.01 -0.60
C ALA A 483 10.65 -13.67 -1.91
N THR A 484 10.64 -15.00 -2.00
CA THR A 484 10.92 -15.72 -3.25
C THR A 484 9.94 -15.29 -4.36
N ALA A 485 8.65 -15.13 -4.03
CA ALA A 485 7.63 -14.72 -4.98
C ALA A 485 7.74 -13.24 -5.42
N LEU A 486 8.37 -12.38 -4.62
CA LEU A 486 8.75 -11.01 -4.98
C LEU A 486 9.97 -11.01 -5.92
N ASP A 487 11.02 -11.74 -5.55
CA ASP A 487 12.25 -11.86 -6.34
C ASP A 487 11.96 -12.39 -7.76
N GLU A 488 11.17 -13.47 -7.89
CA GLU A 488 10.76 -14.01 -9.19
C GLU A 488 10.04 -12.96 -10.08
N ARG A 489 9.28 -12.04 -9.46
CA ARG A 489 8.60 -10.96 -10.19
C ARG A 489 9.57 -9.86 -10.61
N TYR A 490 10.48 -9.43 -9.75
CA TYR A 490 11.53 -8.46 -10.12
C TYR A 490 12.48 -9.02 -11.19
N GLU A 491 12.93 -10.28 -11.07
CA GLU A 491 13.75 -10.94 -12.10
C GLU A 491 13.03 -11.01 -13.45
N SER A 492 11.74 -11.35 -13.47
CA SER A 492 10.92 -11.38 -14.68
C SER A 492 10.80 -10.00 -15.35
N LEU A 493 10.58 -8.94 -14.56
CA LEU A 493 10.49 -7.56 -15.06
C LEU A 493 11.85 -7.05 -15.58
N ALA A 494 12.94 -7.33 -14.86
CA ALA A 494 14.30 -6.97 -15.28
C ALA A 494 14.71 -7.69 -16.57
N ALA A 495 14.44 -9.00 -16.67
CA ALA A 495 14.72 -9.78 -17.89
C ALA A 495 13.91 -9.30 -19.10
N ALA A 496 12.69 -8.78 -18.89
CA ALA A 496 11.91 -8.16 -19.95
C ALA A 496 12.47 -6.80 -20.39
N ALA A 497 12.94 -5.97 -19.45
CA ALA A 497 13.61 -4.70 -19.76
C ALA A 497 14.92 -4.93 -20.53
N ASP A 498 15.78 -5.84 -20.05
CA ASP A 498 17.02 -6.25 -20.75
C ASP A 498 16.72 -6.77 -22.17
N ALA A 499 15.61 -7.50 -22.35
CA ALA A 499 15.18 -7.98 -23.65
C ALA A 499 14.68 -6.85 -24.55
N LEU A 500 13.94 -5.87 -24.03
CA LEU A 500 13.54 -4.68 -24.79
C LEU A 500 14.74 -3.87 -25.26
N ASP A 501 15.68 -3.58 -24.36
CA ASP A 501 16.90 -2.83 -24.67
C ASP A 501 17.75 -3.56 -25.72
N ALA A 502 17.87 -4.89 -25.60
CA ALA A 502 18.60 -5.71 -26.57
C ALA A 502 17.96 -5.72 -27.97
N GLU A 503 16.63 -5.66 -28.07
CA GLU A 503 15.91 -5.60 -29.36
C GLU A 503 15.97 -4.18 -29.95
N VAL A 504 15.84 -3.14 -29.12
CA VAL A 504 16.02 -1.73 -29.53
C VAL A 504 17.41 -1.52 -30.13
N ALA A 505 18.45 -2.06 -29.50
CA ALA A 505 19.83 -2.02 -29.99
C ALA A 505 20.06 -2.73 -31.34
N THR A 506 19.09 -3.48 -31.88
CA THR A 506 19.18 -4.05 -33.24
C THR A 506 18.87 -3.05 -34.36
N TYR A 507 18.33 -1.87 -34.01
CA TYR A 507 17.93 -0.81 -34.94
C TYR A 507 18.92 0.39 -34.98
N GLU A 508 20.08 0.30 -34.32
CA GLU A 508 21.18 1.30 -34.32
C GLU A 508 22.04 1.32 -35.61
#